data_AF-E1X2E4-F1
#
_entry.id   AF-E1X2E4-F1
#
_cell.length_a   1.000
_cell.length_b   1.000
_cell.length_c   1.000
_cell.angle_alpha   90.00
_cell.angle_beta   90.00
_cell.angle_gamma   90.00
#
_symmetry.space_group_name_H-M   'P 1'
#
loop_
_entity.id
_entity.type
_entity.pdbx_description
1 polymer ?
#
loop_
_entity_poly.entity_id
_entity_poly.type
_entity_poly.pdbx_seq_one_letter_code
_entity_poly.pdbx_strand_id
1 'polypeptide(L)'
;MLKNSANNYRKGDQLEREISRGFHRSSRAVLISAKVLRERSMGQVDLARVRGELLEVAEVKNSSWITHKQIKRLRASTDFLGMCLNLSAKFTFIHK
;
A
#
# COMPACT_ATOMS: atom_id res chain seq x y z
N MET A 1 -27.69 -3.17 9.95
CA MET A 1 -26.24 -3.04 10.25
C MET A 1 -25.32 -3.45 9.09
N LEU A 2 -25.61 -4.52 8.33
CA LEU A 2 -24.78 -4.97 7.19
C LEU A 2 -24.70 -4.01 5.97
N LYS A 3 -25.74 -3.19 5.73
CA LYS A 3 -25.77 -2.24 4.60
C LYS A 3 -24.66 -1.18 4.64
N ASN A 4 -24.24 -0.75 5.84
CA ASN A 4 -23.22 0.28 6.00
C ASN A 4 -21.81 -0.23 5.69
N SER A 5 -21.49 -1.48 6.07
CA SER A 5 -20.19 -2.09 5.82
C SER A 5 -19.92 -2.30 4.33
N ALA A 6 -20.93 -2.77 3.59
CA ALA A 6 -20.83 -2.93 2.13
C ALA A 6 -20.62 -1.58 1.41
N ASN A 7 -21.24 -0.52 1.91
CA ASN A 7 -21.10 0.83 1.35
C ASN A 7 -19.70 1.40 1.63
N ASN A 8 -19.16 1.20 2.83
CA ASN A 8 -17.80 1.60 3.19
C ASN A 8 -16.74 0.85 2.38
N TYR A 9 -16.95 -0.45 2.12
CA TYR A 9 -16.07 -1.24 1.27
C TYR A 9 -16.02 -0.70 -0.17
N ARG A 10 -17.19 -0.40 -0.77
CA ARG A 10 -17.26 0.21 -2.12
C ARG A 10 -16.56 1.57 -2.18
N LYS A 11 -16.68 2.39 -1.14
CA LYS A 11 -15.99 3.69 -1.05
C LYS A 11 -14.47 3.51 -0.98
N GLY A 12 -13.99 2.54 -0.20
CA GLY A 12 -12.57 2.18 -0.13
C GLY A 12 -12.02 1.75 -1.48
N ASP A 13 -12.69 0.80 -2.15
CA ASP A 13 -12.28 0.29 -3.47
C ASP A 13 -12.26 1.39 -4.53
N GLN A 14 -13.27 2.29 -4.53
CA GLN A 14 -13.30 3.42 -5.45
C GLN A 14 -12.15 4.40 -5.20
N LEU A 15 -11.84 4.69 -3.94
CA LEU A 15 -10.74 5.58 -3.54
C LEU A 15 -9.39 4.98 -3.94
N GLU A 16 -9.16 3.70 -3.62
CA GLU A 16 -7.95 2.97 -4.00
C GLU A 16 -7.75 2.98 -5.52
N ARG A 17 -8.83 2.77 -6.29
CA ARG A 17 -8.79 2.80 -7.76
C ARG A 17 -8.47 4.19 -8.31
N GLU A 18 -9.06 5.25 -7.76
CA GLU A 18 -8.77 6.64 -8.15
C GLU A 18 -7.30 6.97 -7.88
N ILE A 19 -6.82 6.67 -6.67
CA ILE A 19 -5.44 6.96 -6.26
C ILE A 19 -4.45 6.10 -7.05
N SER A 20 -4.74 4.82 -7.29
CA SER A 20 -3.89 3.92 -8.09
C SER A 20 -3.61 4.50 -9.48
N ARG A 21 -4.64 5.02 -10.18
CA ARG A 21 -4.45 5.61 -11.51
C ARG A 21 -3.48 6.79 -11.51
N GLY A 22 -3.59 7.68 -10.51
CA GLY A 22 -2.66 8.81 -10.36
C GLY A 22 -1.27 8.36 -9.93
N PHE A 23 -1.21 7.43 -8.98
CA PHE A 23 0.02 6.89 -8.43
C PHE A 23 0.84 6.14 -9.49
N HIS A 24 0.21 5.40 -10.39
CA HIS A 24 0.92 4.62 -11.40
C HIS A 24 1.16 5.36 -12.73
N ARG A 25 0.58 6.55 -12.94
CA ARG A 25 0.58 7.27 -14.24
C ARG A 25 1.96 7.43 -14.90
N SER A 26 3.01 7.65 -14.11
CA SER A 26 4.36 7.96 -14.62
C SER A 26 5.44 7.02 -14.06
N SER A 27 5.07 5.79 -13.72
CA SER A 27 5.95 4.85 -13.01
C SER A 27 5.54 3.41 -13.23
N ARG A 28 6.49 2.48 -13.09
CA ARG A 28 6.19 1.05 -13.23
C ARG A 28 5.48 0.54 -11.99
N ALA A 29 4.26 0.01 -12.15
CA ALA A 29 3.54 -0.66 -11.07
C ALA A 29 4.28 -1.94 -10.65
N VAL A 30 4.25 -2.24 -9.34
CA VAL A 30 4.78 -3.49 -8.78
C VAL A 30 3.63 -4.29 -8.23
N LEU A 31 3.46 -5.52 -8.73
CA LEU A 31 2.49 -6.46 -8.21
C LEU A 31 3.13 -7.28 -7.08
N ILE A 32 2.51 -7.24 -5.90
CA ILE A 32 3.00 -7.93 -4.71
C ILE A 32 1.98 -8.99 -4.31
N SER A 33 2.44 -10.22 -4.17
CA SER A 33 1.60 -11.29 -3.63
C SER A 33 1.34 -11.04 -2.14
N ALA A 34 0.08 -10.74 -1.79
CA ALA A 34 -0.31 -10.57 -0.40
C ALA A 34 -0.05 -11.82 0.47
N LYS A 35 0.05 -13.01 -0.14
CA LYS A 35 0.39 -14.27 0.55
C LYS A 35 1.81 -14.20 1.14
N VAL A 36 2.78 -13.72 0.36
CA VAL A 36 4.19 -13.60 0.77
C VAL A 36 4.36 -12.71 1.99
N LEU A 37 3.60 -11.61 2.06
CA LEU A 37 3.61 -10.67 3.20
C LEU A 37 2.93 -11.29 4.43
N ARG A 38 1.81 -11.99 4.25
CA ARG A 38 1.09 -12.65 5.35
C ARG A 38 1.90 -13.75 6.01
N GLU A 39 2.58 -14.58 5.22
CA GLU A 39 3.46 -15.66 5.73
C GLU A 39 4.60 -15.11 6.61
N ARG A 40 4.98 -13.84 6.42
CA ARG A 40 6.00 -13.14 7.22
C ARG A 40 5.41 -12.24 8.30
N SER A 41 4.11 -12.31 8.56
CA SER A 41 3.39 -11.43 9.51
C SER A 41 3.54 -9.93 9.23
N MET A 42 3.80 -9.56 7.97
CA MET A 42 4.00 -8.17 7.53
C MET A 42 2.68 -7.46 7.21
N GLY A 43 2.73 -6.15 6.96
CA GLY A 43 1.57 -5.36 6.54
C GLY A 43 1.20 -5.66 5.08
N GLN A 44 -0.09 -5.68 4.76
CA GLN A 44 -0.50 -5.71 3.35
C GLN A 44 -0.23 -4.35 2.73
N VAL A 45 0.11 -4.33 1.45
CA VAL A 45 0.42 -3.12 0.70
C VAL A 45 -0.68 -2.90 -0.31
N ASP A 46 -1.28 -1.71 -0.31
CA ASP A 46 -2.35 -1.37 -1.25
C ASP A 46 -1.75 -1.07 -2.63
N LEU A 47 -0.71 -0.22 -2.66
CA LEU A 47 -0.07 0.20 -3.91
C LEU A 47 1.45 0.11 -3.81
N ALA A 48 2.09 -0.28 -4.91
CA ALA A 48 3.54 -0.20 -5.06
C ALA A 48 3.94 0.21 -6.47
N ARG A 49 5.01 1.00 -6.57
CA ARG A 49 5.59 1.44 -7.85
C ARG A 49 7.11 1.54 -7.75
N VAL A 50 7.79 1.48 -8.89
CA VAL A 50 9.21 1.80 -9.04
C VAL A 50 9.36 3.09 -9.85
N ARG A 51 10.19 4.00 -9.34
CA ARG A 51 10.60 5.26 -9.99
C ARG A 51 12.12 5.38 -9.95
N GLY A 52 12.78 5.03 -11.06
CA GLY A 52 14.25 4.86 -11.06
C GLY A 52 14.66 3.77 -10.08
N GLU A 53 15.60 4.08 -9.17
CA GLU A 53 16.14 3.16 -8.16
C GLU A 53 15.32 3.13 -6.84
N LEU A 54 14.11 3.70 -6.84
CA LEU A 54 13.25 3.82 -5.67
C LEU A 54 11.98 2.99 -5.82
N LEU A 55 11.81 2.01 -4.93
CA LEU A 55 10.54 1.37 -4.61
C LEU A 55 9.73 2.30 -3.69
N GLU A 56 8.55 2.69 -4.14
CA GLU A 56 7.59 3.40 -3.32
C GLU A 56 6.39 2.51 -3.03
N VAL A 57 6.16 2.25 -1.75
CA VAL A 57 5.04 1.49 -1.20
C VAL A 57 4.08 2.48 -0.57
N ALA A 58 2.78 2.37 -0.88
CA ALA A 58 1.75 3.23 -0.34
C ALA A 58 0.60 2.47 0.30
N GLU A 59 0.16 2.97 1.45
CA GLU A 59 -1.14 2.65 2.08
C GLU A 59 -2.10 3.79 1.76
N VAL A 60 -3.32 3.42 1.38
CA VAL A 60 -4.40 4.34 1.03
C VAL A 60 -5.49 4.27 2.08
N LYS A 61 -5.89 5.41 2.65
CA LYS A 61 -7.04 5.49 3.56
C LYS A 61 -7.89 6.71 3.29
N ASN A 62 -9.18 6.60 3.58
CA ASN A 62 -10.09 7.76 3.63
C ASN A 62 -10.05 8.51 4.98
N SER A 63 -9.01 8.25 5.78
CA SER A 63 -8.81 8.84 7.10
C SER A 63 -7.33 9.16 7.25
N SER A 64 -7.00 10.29 7.87
CA SER A 64 -5.62 10.69 8.17
C SER A 64 -4.97 9.88 9.30
N TRP A 65 -5.71 8.97 9.93
CA TRP A 65 -5.22 8.21 11.08
C TRP A 65 -4.71 6.82 10.71
N ILE A 66 -3.53 6.48 11.24
CA ILE A 66 -2.92 5.16 11.12
C ILE A 66 -2.23 4.78 12.43
N THR A 67 -2.42 3.53 12.89
CA THR A 67 -1.83 3.08 14.15
C THR A 67 -0.32 2.87 14.03
N HIS A 68 0.42 3.11 15.11
CA HIS A 68 1.85 2.79 15.21
C HIS A 68 2.16 1.33 14.84
N LYS A 69 1.32 0.38 15.27
CA LYS A 69 1.47 -1.04 14.94
C LYS A 69 1.33 -1.29 13.43
N GLN A 70 0.37 -0.62 12.78
CA GLN A 70 0.21 -0.73 11.34
C GLN A 70 1.39 -0.09 10.59
N ILE A 71 1.86 1.09 11.01
CA ILE A 71 3.07 1.72 10.44
C ILE A 71 4.26 0.76 10.54
N LYS A 72 4.50 0.16 11.70
CA LYS A 72 5.60 -0.79 11.90
C LYS A 72 5.51 -1.97 10.94
N ARG A 73 4.31 -2.53 10.76
CA ARG A 73 4.07 -3.66 9.84
C ARG A 73 4.27 -3.28 8.38
N LEU A 74 3.84 -2.08 7.97
CA LEU A 74 4.01 -1.58 6.61
C LEU A 74 5.47 -1.27 6.31
N ARG A 75 6.20 -0.67 7.24
CA ARG A 75 7.66 -0.47 7.12
C ARG A 75 8.40 -1.78 6.95
N ALA A 76 8.05 -2.80 7.75
CA ALA A 76 8.63 -4.14 7.58
C ALA A 76 8.36 -4.71 6.18
N SER A 77 7.17 -4.50 5.61
CA SER A 77 6.88 -4.87 4.22
C SER A 77 7.74 -4.08 3.23
N THR A 78 7.83 -2.76 3.39
CA THR A 78 8.60 -1.87 2.53
C THR A 78 10.08 -2.27 2.50
N ASP A 79 10.68 -2.49 3.66
CA ASP A 79 12.10 -2.87 3.79
C ASP A 79 12.36 -4.22 3.13
N PHE A 80 11.52 -5.21 3.41
CA PHE A 80 11.61 -6.54 2.80
C PHE A 80 11.51 -6.49 1.27
N LEU A 81 10.54 -5.74 0.74
CA LEU A 81 10.36 -5.61 -0.70
C LEU A 81 11.51 -4.85 -1.36
N GLY A 82 12.07 -3.82 -0.69
CA GLY A 82 13.28 -3.13 -1.12
C GLY A 82 14.46 -4.08 -1.26
N MET A 83 14.68 -4.92 -0.25
CA MET A 83 15.72 -5.96 -0.27
C MET A 83 15.50 -6.97 -1.40
N CYS A 84 14.28 -7.48 -1.58
CA CYS A 84 13.97 -8.45 -2.63
C CYS A 84 14.20 -7.91 -4.05
N LEU A 85 13.96 -6.62 -4.26
CA LEU A 85 14.11 -5.98 -5.56
C LEU A 85 15.49 -5.32 -5.74
N ASN A 86 16.33 -5.34 -4.70
CA ASN A 86 17.60 -4.61 -4.65
C ASN A 86 17.42 -3.10 -4.96
N LEU A 87 16.43 -2.47 -4.33
CA LEU A 87 16.09 -1.05 -4.50
C LEU A 87 16.04 -0.33 -3.16
N SER A 88 16.29 0.97 -3.19
CA SER A 88 15.91 1.83 -2.06
C SER A 88 14.40 1.81 -1.91
N ALA A 89 13.88 1.82 -0.67
CA ALA A 89 12.45 1.72 -0.44
C ALA A 89 11.94 2.84 0.47
N LYS A 90 10.75 3.36 0.14
CA LYS A 90 10.04 4.31 1.00
C LYS A 90 8.58 3.90 1.18
N PHE A 91 8.08 4.12 2.39
CA PHE A 91 6.67 3.99 2.71
C PHE A 91 6.00 5.37 2.64
N THR A 92 4.85 5.46 1.99
CA THR A 92 4.03 6.67 1.87
C THR A 92 2.62 6.39 2.35
N PHE A 93 2.05 7.30 3.12
CA PHE A 93 0.65 7.21 3.55
C PHE A 93 -0.17 8.25 2.78
N ILE A 94 -1.11 7.78 1.97
CA ILE A 94 -1.99 8.63 1.15
C ILE A 94 -3.36 8.66 1.82
N HIS A 95 -3.80 9.85 2.21
CA HIS A 95 -5.13 10.05 2.77
C HIS A 95 -5.90 11.12 2.00
N LYS A 96 -7.23 10.97 2.00
CA LYS A 96 -8.20 11.93 1.46
C LYS A 96 -9.23 12.25 2.55
#